data_AF-A0A2N6AYP5-F1
#
_entry.id   AF-A0A2N6AYP5-F1
#
_cell.length_a   1.000
_cell.length_b   1.000
_cell.length_c   1.000
_cell.angle_alpha   90.00
_cell.angle_beta   90.00
_cell.angle_gamma   90.00
#
_symmetry.space_group_name_H-M   'P 1'
#
loop_
_entity.id
_entity.type
_entity.pdbx_description
1 polymer ?
#
loop_
_entity_poly.entity_id
_entity_poly.type
_entity_poly.pdbx_seq_one_letter_code
_entity_poly.pdbx_strand_id
1 'polypeptide(L)'
;MNNGKRKFVLVVAAAATALALGASASYAERQPQMRKALEKLKDAEAHLQLATADKGGHRVRAMRLVRDAIREVQAGIRFDNRN
;
A
#
# COMPACT_ATOMS: atom_id res chain seq x y z
N MET A 1 -61.18 26.62 27.42
CA MET A 1 -60.80 27.50 28.54
C MET A 1 -59.70 26.81 29.34
N ASN A 2 -58.61 27.54 29.66
CA ASN A 2 -57.60 27.28 30.71
C ASN A 2 -56.44 26.35 30.30
N ASN A 3 -55.29 26.84 29.80
CA ASN A 3 -54.23 27.70 30.38
C ASN A 3 -53.32 27.00 31.39
N GLY A 4 -52.01 26.98 31.11
CA GLY A 4 -51.04 27.44 32.12
C GLY A 4 -50.04 26.43 32.72
N LYS A 5 -48.92 26.23 32.02
CA LYS A 5 -47.53 26.28 32.54
C LYS A 5 -47.19 25.47 33.82
N ARG A 6 -46.49 24.34 33.65
CA ARG A 6 -45.46 23.83 34.60
C ARG A 6 -44.36 23.15 33.78
N LYS A 7 -43.34 23.89 33.35
CA LYS A 7 -42.03 24.02 34.00
C LYS A 7 -41.24 22.71 34.05
N PHE A 8 -39.99 22.84 33.59
CA PHE A 8 -38.80 22.06 33.95
C PHE A 8 -38.49 20.77 33.18
N VAL A 9 -37.55 20.94 32.25
CA VAL A 9 -36.53 19.98 31.81
C VAL A 9 -36.10 19.06 32.95
N LEU A 10 -36.18 17.74 32.72
CA LEU A 10 -35.30 16.78 33.38
C LEU A 10 -34.75 15.80 32.34
N VAL A 11 -33.42 15.86 32.29
CA VAL A 11 -32.47 15.07 31.51
C VAL A 11 -32.50 13.61 31.97
N VAL A 12 -31.99 12.72 31.11
CA VAL A 12 -31.42 11.37 31.36
C VAL A 12 -32.27 10.19 30.87
N ALA A 13 -31.95 9.76 29.65
CA ALA A 13 -31.69 8.36 29.30
C ALA A 13 -30.60 8.38 28.21
N ALA A 14 -29.33 8.46 28.62
CA ALA A 14 -28.45 7.30 28.74
C ALA A 14 -28.08 6.71 27.36
N ALA A 15 -27.02 7.29 26.78
CA ALA A 15 -25.93 6.61 26.09
C ALA A 15 -26.27 5.32 25.31
N ALA A 16 -26.80 5.48 24.09
CA ALA A 16 -26.64 4.47 23.04
C ALA A 16 -25.28 4.69 22.34
N THR A 17 -24.24 4.18 22.99
CA THR A 17 -23.07 3.54 22.37
C THR A 17 -22.50 4.18 21.10
N ALA A 18 -21.63 5.17 21.31
CA ALA A 18 -20.51 5.43 20.43
C ALA A 18 -19.60 4.18 20.36
N LEU A 19 -19.71 3.37 19.31
CA LEU A 19 -18.74 2.31 18.98
C LEU A 19 -18.82 1.89 17.51
N ALA A 20 -18.89 2.87 16.60
CA ALA A 20 -18.40 2.69 15.24
C ALA A 20 -16.94 3.20 15.17
N LEU A 21 -16.09 2.71 16.09
CA LEU A 21 -14.65 2.89 15.98
C LEU A 21 -14.20 2.09 14.75
N GLY A 22 -13.57 2.80 13.82
CA GLY A 22 -13.24 2.33 12.50
C GLY A 22 -12.56 0.96 12.50
N ALA A 23 -13.28 -0.04 12.00
CA ALA A 23 -12.65 -1.12 11.28
C ALA A 23 -12.24 -0.57 9.91
N SER A 24 -11.22 0.29 9.88
CA SER A 24 -10.42 0.47 8.68
C SER A 24 -9.77 -0.89 8.43
N ALA A 25 -10.44 -1.72 7.63
CA ALA A 25 -9.87 -2.94 7.08
C ALA A 25 -8.60 -2.51 6.37
N SER A 26 -7.47 -2.69 7.04
CA SER A 26 -6.16 -2.53 6.42
C SER A 26 -6.09 -3.67 5.42
N TYR A 27 -6.47 -3.39 4.17
CA TYR A 27 -6.22 -4.27 3.06
C TYR A 27 -4.70 -4.40 2.97
N ALA A 28 -4.15 -5.45 3.57
CA ALA A 28 -2.75 -5.78 3.44
C ALA A 28 -2.45 -5.89 1.94
N GLU A 29 -1.53 -5.06 1.43
CA GLU A 29 -1.17 -5.12 0.03
C GLU A 29 -0.64 -6.52 -0.30
N ARG A 30 -1.24 -7.19 -1.29
CA ARG A 30 -0.84 -8.54 -1.70
C ARG A 30 0.61 -8.50 -2.21
N GLN A 31 1.47 -9.35 -1.63
CA GLN A 31 2.91 -9.47 -1.95
C GLN A 31 3.74 -8.17 -1.73
N PRO A 32 3.74 -7.58 -0.52
CA PRO A 32 4.36 -6.27 -0.28
C PRO A 32 5.89 -6.31 -0.46
N GLN A 33 6.54 -7.43 -0.14
CA GLN A 33 7.99 -7.58 -0.31
C GLN A 33 8.40 -7.72 -1.78
N MET A 34 7.62 -8.46 -2.58
CA MET A 34 7.88 -8.60 -4.01
C MET A 34 7.71 -7.25 -4.74
N ARG A 35 6.74 -6.43 -4.32
CA ARG A 35 6.53 -5.07 -4.85
C ARG A 35 7.69 -4.15 -4.50
N LYS A 36 8.16 -4.18 -3.25
CA LYS A 36 9.37 -3.46 -2.83
C LYS A 36 10.60 -3.91 -3.62
N ALA A 37 10.77 -5.21 -3.83
CA ALA A 37 11.86 -5.73 -4.65
C ALA A 37 11.78 -5.21 -6.10
N LEU A 38 10.58 -5.21 -6.69
CA LEU A 38 10.34 -4.67 -8.03
C LEU A 38 10.69 -3.18 -8.14
N GLU A 39 10.32 -2.37 -7.14
CA GLU A 39 10.68 -0.95 -7.07
C GLU A 39 12.20 -0.79 -7.06
N LYS A 40 12.91 -1.49 -6.15
CA LYS A 40 14.37 -1.38 -6.03
C LYS A 40 15.11 -1.85 -7.28
N LEU A 41 14.59 -2.85 -7.98
CA LEU A 41 15.15 -3.29 -9.25
C LEU A 41 14.97 -2.23 -10.35
N LYS A 42 13.82 -1.54 -10.40
CA LYS A 42 13.61 -0.43 -11.35
C LYS A 42 14.52 0.76 -11.06
N ASP A 43 14.71 1.10 -9.78
CA ASP A 43 15.68 2.13 -9.37
C ASP A 43 17.09 1.76 -9.83
N ALA A 44 17.50 0.51 -9.58
CA ALA A 44 18.80 -0.01 -10.02
C ALA A 44 18.96 0.04 -11.55
N GLU A 45 17.93 -0.31 -12.31
CA GLU A 45 17.94 -0.18 -13.77
C GLU A 45 18.15 1.27 -14.20
N ALA A 46 17.40 2.22 -13.62
CA ALA A 46 17.53 3.64 -13.93
C ALA A 46 18.96 4.16 -13.66
N HIS A 47 19.56 3.78 -12.52
CA HIS A 47 20.94 4.14 -12.22
C HIS A 47 21.95 3.55 -13.22
N LEU A 48 21.74 2.32 -13.69
CA LEU A 48 22.58 1.68 -14.70
C LEU A 48 22.45 2.31 -16.10
N GLN A 49 21.25 2.81 -16.43
CA GLN A 49 21.01 3.55 -17.67
C GLN A 49 21.74 4.90 -17.67
N LEU A 50 21.76 5.59 -16.54
CA LEU A 50 22.41 6.91 -16.38
C LEU A 50 23.94 6.82 -16.23
N ALA A 51 24.49 5.65 -15.91
CA ALA A 51 25.92 5.48 -15.76
C ALA A 51 26.65 5.67 -17.10
N THR A 52 27.61 6.61 -17.13
CA THR A 52 28.27 7.09 -18.36
C THR A 52 29.20 6.06 -19.00
N ALA A 53 30.04 5.37 -18.22
CA ALA A 53 30.95 4.35 -18.71
C ALA A 53 30.40 2.93 -18.49
N ASP A 54 30.58 2.07 -19.49
CA ASP A 54 30.21 0.65 -19.43
C ASP A 54 31.08 -0.17 -18.44
N LYS A 55 32.21 0.40 -17.98
CA LYS A 55 33.13 -0.21 -17.00
C LYS A 55 33.51 -1.63 -17.43
N GLY A 56 34.13 -1.80 -18.60
CA GLY A 56 34.52 -3.13 -19.10
C GLY A 56 33.35 -4.08 -19.42
N GLY A 57 32.20 -3.53 -19.84
CA GLY A 57 30.99 -4.32 -20.12
C GLY A 57 30.14 -4.63 -18.89
N HIS A 58 30.57 -4.26 -17.68
CA HIS A 58 29.86 -4.61 -16.46
C HIS A 58 28.52 -3.88 -16.33
N ARG A 59 28.41 -2.63 -16.81
CA ARG A 59 27.15 -1.86 -16.74
C ARG A 59 26.07 -2.52 -17.59
N VAL A 60 26.38 -2.86 -18.85
CA VAL A 60 25.42 -3.53 -19.74
C VAL A 60 25.06 -4.92 -19.22
N ARG A 61 26.04 -5.70 -18.73
CA ARG A 61 25.78 -7.01 -18.11
C ARG A 61 24.86 -6.90 -16.89
N ALA A 62 25.13 -5.94 -16.00
CA ALA A 62 24.30 -5.68 -14.82
C ALA A 62 22.87 -5.28 -15.22
N MET A 63 22.72 -4.40 -16.21
CA MET A 63 21.41 -3.97 -16.70
C MET A 63 20.58 -5.14 -17.24
N ARG A 64 21.21 -6.09 -17.95
CA ARG A 64 20.55 -7.32 -18.41
C ARG A 64 20.06 -8.15 -17.22
N LEU A 65 20.93 -8.42 -16.25
CA LEU A 65 20.59 -9.20 -15.06
C LEU A 65 19.45 -8.56 -14.25
N VAL A 66 19.46 -7.24 -14.10
CA VAL A 66 18.39 -6.50 -13.42
C VAL A 66 17.06 -6.64 -14.16
N ARG A 67 17.06 -6.52 -15.50
CA ARG A 67 15.86 -6.74 -16.32
C ARG A 67 15.33 -8.17 -16.22
N ASP A 68 16.22 -9.14 -16.13
CA ASP A 68 15.84 -10.55 -15.96
C ASP A 68 15.17 -10.75 -14.59
N ALA A 69 15.77 -10.22 -13.52
CA ALA A 69 15.18 -10.24 -12.18
C ALA A 69 13.81 -9.54 -12.12
N ILE A 70 13.64 -8.40 -12.80
CA ILE A 70 12.34 -7.70 -12.89
C ILE A 70 11.26 -8.63 -13.47
N ARG A 71 11.58 -9.36 -14.54
CA ARG A 71 10.61 -10.27 -15.19
C ARG A 71 10.19 -11.41 -14.25
N GLU A 72 11.15 -11.98 -13.53
CA GLU A 72 10.88 -13.04 -12.54
C GLU A 72 10.04 -12.55 -11.36
N VAL A 73 10.36 -11.38 -10.80
CA VAL A 73 9.57 -10.80 -9.70
C VAL A 73 8.14 -10.53 -10.16
N GLN A 74 7.95 -9.97 -11.35
CA GLN A 74 6.62 -9.78 -11.92
C GLN A 74 5.89 -11.10 -12.17
N ALA A 75 6.61 -12.15 -12.61
CA ALA A 75 6.02 -13.48 -12.79
C ALA A 75 5.56 -14.07 -11.46
N GLY A 76 6.36 -13.97 -10.39
CA GLY A 76 5.99 -14.40 -9.05
C GLY A 76 4.76 -13.66 -8.51
N ILE A 77 4.70 -12.33 -8.67
CA ILE A 77 3.50 -11.54 -8.31
C ILE A 77 2.28 -12.02 -9.10
N ARG A 78 2.41 -12.26 -10.42
CA ARG A 78 1.30 -12.74 -11.24
C ARG A 78 0.85 -14.15 -10.87
N PHE A 79 1.77 -15.03 -10.49
CA PHE A 79 1.47 -16.38 -10.07
C PHE A 79 0.62 -16.36 -8.79
N ASP A 80 1.07 -15.62 -7.77
CA ASP A 80 0.33 -15.50 -6.50
C ASP A 80 -0.99 -14.73 -6.65
N ASN A 81 -1.10 -13.78 -7.57
CA ASN A 81 -2.36 -13.08 -7.83
C ASN A 81 -3.42 -13.96 -8.51
N ARG A 82 -3.03 -15.04 -9.18
CA ARG A 82 -3.94 -15.98 -9.87
C ARG A 82 -4.38 -17.14 -8.99
N ASN A 83 -3.67 -17.38 -7.88
CA ASN A 83 -3.98 -18.39 -6.87
C ASN A 83 -4.56 -17.74 -5.60
#